data_AF-A0A8C2BGH4-F1
#
_entry.id   AF-A0A8C2BGH4-F1
#
_cell.length_a   1.000
_cell.length_b   1.000
_cell.length_c   1.000
_cell.angle_alpha   90.00
_cell.angle_beta   90.00
_cell.angle_gamma   90.00
#
_symmetry.space_group_name_H-M   'P 1'
#
loop_
_entity.id
_entity.type
_entity.pdbx_description
1 polymer ?
#
loop_
_entity_poly.entity_id
_entity_poly.type
_entity_poly.pdbx_seq_one_letter_code
_entity_poly.pdbx_strand_id
1 'polypeptide(L)'
;YFKKCARKLHNFKNLCKTLAERHQLLQAYLGAGSMFPPVVQIQKGVEFYIDDYSDRIREAVASYNFDSQSTVACNEITVKGIKDLVISILPSLSDETLAHLLEVLEELGVENKEDLMLVKEKDIEKYLRPIQCRKLLAAFKNEGKSTRQVKFRGCPFSLFISEPFGNFAPHLGRPWHVDFRVNWERMPSSLQKCLVNQARPLPVDRKNIVQAVVDQILEQDPNPSRATCHTIVRGIIREFPKCFADIGKTGDIIGDGCQSLLQQIKTRVEYKNRNNTLARRRRERRASSGAGTMTRGPVDQYGCVRWAPTDLPSGETETTLDEMKMRLHRMFSEDGFDGAERAEPLMEKTYILQRRYLNQVPAPTIDRVIEEWPFLSSRRCLYSHFKLLTDVSIISKLREAIHSKGSTIVKFCQGLSRYPGIAEVLANYDVEVSDKAMCVLQLLRTYFKEPQDAIVLEPEPSATAADVQRMTRLPSTPRLIVQGNV
;
A
#
# COMPACT_ATOMS: atom_id res chain seq x y z
N TYR A 1 12.43 -18.05 3.67
CA TYR A 1 11.64 -16.80 3.75
C TYR A 1 12.23 -15.80 4.74
N PHE A 2 12.26 -16.07 6.06
CA PHE A 2 12.83 -15.17 7.08
C PHE A 2 14.26 -14.70 6.80
N LYS A 3 15.20 -15.58 6.42
CA LYS A 3 16.55 -15.16 6.01
C LYS A 3 16.58 -14.23 4.78
N LYS A 4 15.59 -14.33 3.89
CA LYS A 4 15.51 -13.53 2.66
C LYS A 4 14.83 -12.19 2.93
N CYS A 5 13.82 -12.17 3.81
CA CYS A 5 13.26 -10.95 4.40
C CYS A 5 14.34 -10.21 5.19
N ALA A 6 15.03 -10.87 6.13
CA ALA A 6 16.14 -10.29 6.89
C ALA A 6 17.28 -9.77 6.00
N ARG A 7 17.66 -10.48 4.93
CA ARG A 7 18.64 -9.99 3.94
C ARG A 7 18.16 -8.77 3.15
N LYS A 8 16.86 -8.68 2.83
CA LYS A 8 16.29 -7.46 2.22
C LYS A 8 16.08 -6.32 3.24
N LEU A 9 16.15 -6.64 4.52
CA LEU A 9 15.97 -5.72 5.64
C LEU A 9 17.30 -5.33 6.31
N HIS A 10 18.46 -5.68 5.75
CA HIS A 10 19.78 -5.36 6.32
C HIS A 10 20.02 -3.84 6.47
N ASN A 11 19.28 -3.01 5.74
CA ASN A 11 19.30 -1.55 5.85
C ASN A 11 18.33 -1.00 6.92
N PHE A 12 17.48 -1.83 7.51
CA PHE A 12 16.54 -1.44 8.56
C PHE A 12 17.04 -1.98 9.89
N LYS A 13 17.76 -1.12 10.61
CA LYS A 13 18.30 -1.43 11.94
C LYS A 13 17.19 -1.60 12.99
N ASN A 14 16.01 -1.00 12.76
CA ASN A 14 14.84 -1.04 13.64
C ASN A 14 13.56 -1.27 12.81
N LEU A 15 13.13 -2.52 12.64
CA LEU A 15 12.06 -2.86 11.70
C LEU A 15 10.71 -2.28 12.12
N CYS A 16 10.34 -2.43 13.39
CA CYS A 16 9.06 -1.92 13.90
C CYS A 16 9.04 -0.39 13.89
N LYS A 17 10.15 0.25 14.29
CA LYS A 17 10.31 1.71 14.23
C LYS A 17 10.21 2.24 12.79
N THR A 18 10.90 1.61 11.84
CA THR A 18 10.86 2.05 10.43
C THR A 18 9.47 1.87 9.81
N LEU A 19 8.77 0.77 10.14
CA LEU A 19 7.40 0.55 9.65
C LEU A 19 6.44 1.62 10.17
N ALA A 20 6.55 1.98 11.45
CA ALA A 20 5.74 3.01 12.07
C ALA A 20 6.06 4.42 11.51
N GLU A 21 7.35 4.79 11.39
CA GLU A 21 7.78 6.08 10.82
C GLU A 21 7.35 6.25 9.36
N ARG A 22 7.49 5.21 8.54
CA ARG A 22 7.05 5.26 7.14
C ARG A 22 5.54 5.36 6.99
N HIS A 23 4.79 4.69 7.85
CA HIS A 23 3.33 4.83 7.87
C HIS A 23 2.94 6.27 8.19
N GLN A 24 3.59 6.90 9.18
CA GLN A 24 3.34 8.28 9.57
C GLN A 24 3.70 9.29 8.49
N LEU A 25 4.88 9.17 7.89
CA LEU A 25 5.31 10.05 6.79
C LEU A 25 4.34 9.96 5.60
N LEU A 26 3.82 8.77 5.32
CA LEU A 26 2.86 8.56 4.25
C LEU A 26 1.45 9.10 4.60
N GLN A 27 1.03 9.01 5.87
CA GLN A 27 -0.22 9.65 6.33
C GLN A 27 -0.11 11.18 6.32
N ALA A 28 1.03 11.74 6.71
CA ALA A 28 1.30 13.18 6.60
C ALA A 28 1.32 13.64 5.13
N TYR A 29 1.92 12.84 4.24
CA TYR A 29 1.92 13.06 2.79
C TYR A 29 0.51 13.06 2.19
N LEU A 30 -0.36 12.13 2.61
CA LEU A 30 -1.75 12.09 2.13
C LEU A 30 -2.64 13.17 2.76
N GLY A 31 -2.36 13.58 4.00
CA GLY A 31 -3.10 14.63 4.70
C GLY A 31 -2.77 16.06 4.25
N ALA A 32 -1.61 16.28 3.61
CA ALA A 32 -1.13 17.60 3.20
C ALA A 32 -1.59 18.06 1.80
N GLY A 33 -2.32 17.23 1.04
CA GLY A 33 -3.01 17.66 -0.17
C GLY A 33 -2.13 18.24 -1.29
N SER A 34 -1.30 17.40 -1.92
CA SER A 34 -1.15 17.31 -3.40
C SER A 34 -0.21 16.14 -3.72
N MET A 35 -0.47 15.42 -4.83
CA MET A 35 0.31 14.23 -5.20
C MET A 35 1.78 14.54 -5.52
N PHE A 36 2.13 15.80 -5.78
CA PHE A 36 3.51 16.26 -5.88
C PHE A 36 3.59 17.73 -5.41
N PRO A 37 4.27 18.04 -4.30
CA PRO A 37 4.65 19.44 -4.05
C PRO A 37 5.49 19.91 -5.24
N PRO A 38 5.39 21.18 -5.64
CA PRO A 38 6.17 21.71 -6.74
C PRO A 38 7.64 21.34 -6.58
N VAL A 39 8.33 20.99 -7.67
CA VAL A 39 9.77 20.76 -7.62
C VAL A 39 10.41 22.12 -7.33
N VAL A 40 10.67 22.37 -6.05
CA VAL A 40 11.37 23.56 -5.56
C VAL A 40 12.85 23.34 -5.81
N GLN A 41 13.38 23.94 -6.87
CA GLN A 41 14.81 24.02 -7.08
C GLN A 41 15.34 25.23 -6.31
N ILE A 42 15.99 24.95 -5.19
CA ILE A 42 16.63 25.95 -4.32
C ILE A 42 18.09 26.07 -4.79
N GLN A 43 18.52 27.24 -5.27
CA GLN A 43 19.97 27.50 -5.41
C GLN A 43 20.61 27.50 -4.02
N LYS A 44 21.87 27.07 -3.89
CA LYS A 44 22.65 27.00 -2.63
C LYS A 44 22.15 28.00 -1.57
N GLY A 45 21.32 27.51 -0.65
CA GLY A 45 20.75 28.33 0.40
C GLY A 45 21.68 28.40 1.61
N VAL A 46 21.43 29.40 2.45
CA VAL A 46 22.12 29.58 3.73
C VAL A 46 21.21 29.18 4.87
N GLU A 47 21.78 28.70 5.98
CA GLU A 47 21.01 28.35 7.18
C GLU A 47 20.15 29.53 7.63
N PHE A 48 18.88 29.24 7.96
CA PHE A 48 17.94 30.27 8.37
C PHE A 48 18.07 30.52 9.88
N TYR A 49 18.53 31.71 10.24
CA TYR A 49 18.51 32.21 11.62
C TYR A 49 17.53 33.37 11.71
N ILE A 50 16.45 33.19 12.48
CA ILE A 50 15.36 34.17 12.59
C ILE A 50 15.85 35.54 13.07
N ASP A 51 16.88 35.55 13.92
CA ASP A 51 17.47 36.75 14.51
C ASP A 51 18.22 37.61 13.48
N ASP A 52 18.61 37.04 12.33
CA ASP A 52 19.31 37.73 11.26
C ASP A 52 18.36 38.59 10.38
N TYR A 53 17.04 38.46 10.58
CA TYR A 53 16.03 39.15 9.77
C TYR A 53 15.34 40.28 10.54
N SER A 54 14.80 41.25 9.79
CA SER A 54 14.08 42.39 10.37
C SER A 54 12.85 41.96 11.18
N ASP A 55 12.44 42.78 12.16
CA ASP A 55 11.31 42.48 13.05
C ASP A 55 10.01 42.19 12.27
N ARG A 56 9.79 42.84 11.12
CA ARG A 56 8.65 42.56 10.24
C ARG A 56 8.63 41.15 9.67
N ILE A 57 9.81 40.61 9.31
CA ILE A 57 9.94 39.24 8.81
C ILE A 57 9.74 38.28 9.99
N ARG A 58 10.32 38.59 11.16
CA ARG A 58 10.15 37.78 12.37
C ARG A 58 8.68 37.65 12.77
N GLU A 59 7.93 38.75 12.74
CA GLU A 59 6.48 38.72 13.00
C GLU A 59 5.70 37.94 11.93
N ALA A 60 6.01 38.14 10.65
CA ALA A 60 5.31 37.48 9.55
C ALA A 60 5.48 35.95 9.55
N VAL A 61 6.59 35.45 10.09
CA VAL A 61 6.88 34.02 10.14
C VAL A 61 6.69 33.39 11.52
N ALA A 62 6.32 34.16 12.55
CA ALA A 62 6.19 33.67 13.93
C ALA A 62 5.15 32.55 14.11
N SER A 63 4.16 32.47 13.22
CA SER A 63 3.14 31.41 13.20
C SER A 63 3.60 30.11 12.53
N TYR A 64 4.77 30.13 11.88
CA TYR A 64 5.35 28.99 11.20
C TYR A 64 6.53 28.47 12.04
N ASN A 65 6.57 27.15 12.31
CA ASN A 65 7.63 26.52 13.10
C ASN A 65 8.95 26.42 12.30
N PHE A 66 9.55 27.56 11.94
CA PHE A 66 10.84 27.59 11.25
C PHE A 66 11.98 27.51 12.26
N ASP A 67 12.91 26.60 12.01
CA ASP A 67 14.13 26.44 12.79
C ASP A 67 15.35 26.27 11.87
N SER A 68 16.53 26.50 12.44
CA SER A 68 17.82 26.42 11.72
C SER A 68 18.18 25.03 11.21
N GLN A 69 17.53 23.97 11.70
CA GLN A 69 17.75 22.59 11.27
C GLN A 69 16.80 22.15 10.13
N SER A 70 15.66 22.82 9.99
CA SER A 70 14.60 22.47 9.05
C SER A 70 14.33 23.54 7.98
N THR A 71 14.91 24.73 8.11
CA THR A 71 14.63 25.90 7.25
C THR A 71 15.91 26.48 6.65
N VAL A 72 15.84 26.88 5.38
CA VAL A 72 16.96 27.45 4.62
C VAL A 72 16.47 28.72 3.93
N ALA A 73 17.26 29.80 4.01
CA ALA A 73 17.01 31.04 3.29
C ALA A 73 17.69 31.02 1.92
N CYS A 74 16.95 31.43 0.88
CA CYS A 74 17.47 31.48 -0.49
C CYS A 74 16.90 32.70 -1.22
N ASN A 75 17.72 33.34 -2.05
CA ASN A 75 17.33 34.52 -2.82
C ASN A 75 16.57 34.17 -4.11
N GLU A 76 16.70 32.94 -4.62
CA GLU A 76 16.03 32.49 -5.84
C GLU A 76 15.44 31.09 -5.66
N ILE A 77 14.10 31.03 -5.68
CA ILE A 77 13.33 29.79 -5.63
C ILE A 77 12.67 29.60 -6.99
N THR A 78 12.97 28.52 -7.71
CA THR A 78 12.23 28.15 -8.93
C THR A 78 11.27 27.00 -8.62
N VAL A 79 9.98 27.29 -8.67
CA VAL A 79 8.88 26.30 -8.62
C VAL A 79 8.58 25.91 -10.06
N LYS A 80 8.69 24.62 -10.41
CA LYS A 80 8.38 24.11 -11.76
C LYS A 80 7.19 23.15 -11.70
N GLY A 81 5.97 23.68 -11.67
CA GLY A 81 4.73 22.91 -11.83
C GLY A 81 4.15 22.97 -13.24
N ILE A 82 3.15 22.12 -13.53
CA ILE A 82 2.35 22.17 -14.77
C ILE A 82 1.70 23.57 -14.93
N LYS A 83 1.30 24.18 -13.81
CA LYS A 83 0.79 25.56 -13.74
C LYS A 83 1.77 26.58 -14.34
N ASP A 84 3.04 26.56 -13.92
CA ASP A 84 4.04 27.51 -14.40
C ASP A 84 4.37 27.30 -15.88
N LEU A 85 4.33 26.04 -16.34
CA LEU A 85 4.49 25.72 -17.76
C LEU A 85 3.35 26.31 -18.60
N VAL A 86 2.10 26.12 -18.17
CA VAL A 86 0.92 26.69 -18.85
C VAL A 86 0.98 28.22 -18.87
N ILE A 87 1.32 28.86 -17.74
CA ILE A 87 1.50 30.31 -17.64
C ILE A 87 2.64 30.79 -18.56
N SER A 88 3.76 30.07 -18.63
CA SER A 88 4.88 30.45 -19.51
C SER A 88 4.52 30.44 -20.99
N ILE A 89 3.60 29.55 -21.40
CA ILE A 89 3.17 29.40 -22.79
C ILE A 89 2.03 30.36 -23.12
N LEU A 90 1.14 30.60 -22.16
CA LEU A 90 -0.05 31.45 -22.29
C LEU A 90 -0.12 32.46 -21.13
N PRO A 91 0.77 33.47 -21.09
CA PRO A 91 0.88 34.40 -19.95
C PRO A 91 -0.31 35.35 -19.82
N SER A 92 -1.20 35.40 -20.81
CA SER A 92 -2.38 36.28 -20.85
C SER A 92 -3.69 35.55 -20.50
N LEU A 93 -3.63 34.39 -19.83
CA LEU A 93 -4.82 33.71 -19.32
C LEU A 93 -5.32 34.39 -18.04
N SER A 94 -6.64 34.48 -17.87
CA SER A 94 -7.20 34.87 -16.58
C SER A 94 -7.03 33.74 -15.57
N ASP A 95 -6.93 34.09 -14.28
CA ASP A 95 -6.78 33.12 -13.20
C ASP A 95 -7.93 32.10 -13.17
N GLU A 96 -9.15 32.55 -13.48
CA GLU A 96 -10.33 31.69 -13.61
C GLU A 96 -10.16 30.67 -14.73
N THR A 97 -9.74 31.09 -15.93
CA THR A 97 -9.56 30.16 -17.07
C THR A 97 -8.39 29.22 -16.83
N LEU A 98 -7.34 29.69 -16.15
CA LEU A 98 -6.20 28.87 -15.76
C LEU A 98 -6.59 27.78 -14.75
N ALA A 99 -7.40 28.11 -13.73
CA ALA A 99 -7.86 27.15 -12.74
C ALA A 99 -8.69 26.01 -13.37
N HIS A 100 -9.66 26.37 -14.22
CA HIS A 100 -10.48 25.37 -14.93
C HIS A 100 -9.65 24.52 -15.89
N LEU A 101 -8.64 25.10 -16.56
CA LEU A 101 -7.74 24.35 -17.42
C LEU A 101 -6.89 23.33 -16.63
N LEU A 102 -6.43 23.69 -15.42
CA LEU A 102 -5.67 22.79 -14.57
C LEU A 102 -6.53 21.65 -14.04
N GLU A 103 -7.77 21.93 -13.63
CA GLU A 103 -8.74 20.93 -13.19
C GLU A 103 -9.04 19.92 -14.31
N VAL A 104 -9.23 20.39 -15.54
CA VAL A 104 -9.47 19.50 -16.71
C VAL A 104 -8.25 18.67 -17.04
N LEU A 105 -7.03 19.22 -16.94
CA LEU A 105 -5.81 18.43 -17.13
C LEU A 105 -5.67 17.35 -16.05
N GLU A 106 -6.10 17.64 -14.83
CA GLU A 106 -6.16 16.66 -13.73
C GLU A 106 -7.22 15.59 -13.99
N GLU A 107 -8.42 15.95 -14.45
CA GLU A 107 -9.48 15.00 -14.86
C GLU A 107 -9.06 14.09 -16.01
N LEU A 108 -8.25 14.61 -16.94
CA LEU A 108 -7.65 13.84 -18.04
C LEU A 108 -6.54 12.90 -17.57
N GLY A 109 -6.12 12.98 -16.31
CA GLY A 109 -5.08 12.16 -15.71
C GLY A 109 -3.67 12.59 -16.13
N VAL A 110 -3.45 13.88 -16.38
CA VAL A 110 -2.10 14.42 -16.64
C VAL A 110 -1.36 14.51 -15.30
N GLU A 111 -0.47 13.56 -15.04
CA GLU A 111 0.27 13.46 -13.78
C GLU A 111 1.68 14.07 -13.88
N ASN A 112 2.23 14.16 -15.10
CA ASN A 112 3.59 14.66 -15.35
C ASN A 112 3.69 15.42 -16.68
N LYS A 113 4.89 15.96 -16.96
CA LYS A 113 5.16 16.73 -18.18
C LYS A 113 5.06 15.87 -19.45
N GLU A 114 5.41 14.59 -19.37
CA GLU A 114 5.36 13.66 -20.49
C GLU A 114 3.91 13.37 -20.93
N ASP A 115 2.95 13.35 -20.00
CA ASP A 115 1.52 13.15 -20.28
C ASP A 115 0.92 14.28 -21.12
N LEU A 116 1.47 15.50 -21.02
CA LEU A 116 1.03 16.66 -21.81
C LEU A 116 1.18 16.45 -23.32
N MET A 117 2.08 15.55 -23.76
CA MET A 117 2.22 15.19 -25.17
C MET A 117 1.02 14.39 -25.72
N LEU A 118 0.20 13.81 -24.84
CA LEU A 118 -0.94 12.98 -25.18
C LEU A 118 -2.25 13.78 -25.26
N VAL A 119 -2.28 15.00 -24.72
CA VAL A 119 -3.43 15.91 -24.75
C VAL A 119 -3.75 16.32 -26.20
N LYS A 120 -5.04 16.31 -26.55
CA LYS A 120 -5.55 16.68 -27.88
C LYS A 120 -6.35 17.97 -27.81
N GLU A 121 -6.53 18.61 -28.97
CA GLU A 121 -7.28 19.88 -29.08
C GLU A 121 -8.70 19.73 -28.54
N LYS A 122 -9.36 18.59 -28.82
CA LYS A 122 -10.71 18.28 -28.32
C LYS A 122 -10.84 18.24 -26.80
N ASP A 123 -9.74 17.98 -26.10
CA ASP A 123 -9.74 17.84 -24.65
C ASP A 123 -9.74 19.21 -23.95
N ILE A 124 -9.30 20.27 -24.64
CA ILE A 124 -9.11 21.62 -24.08
C ILE A 124 -9.85 22.73 -24.86
N GLU A 125 -10.45 22.43 -26.02
CA GLU A 125 -11.14 23.40 -26.89
C GLU A 125 -12.34 24.10 -26.27
N LYS A 126 -12.90 23.53 -25.19
CA LYS A 126 -14.00 24.14 -24.44
C LYS A 126 -13.56 25.29 -23.53
N TYR A 127 -12.27 25.35 -23.19
CA TYR A 127 -11.74 26.24 -22.16
C TYR A 127 -10.73 27.24 -22.71
N LEU A 128 -10.17 26.96 -23.88
CA LEU A 128 -9.20 27.81 -24.56
C LEU A 128 -9.68 28.16 -25.96
N ARG A 129 -9.34 29.36 -26.43
CA ARG A 129 -9.58 29.73 -27.84
C ARG A 129 -8.74 28.85 -28.76
N PRO A 130 -9.17 28.59 -30.01
CA PRO A 130 -8.46 27.67 -30.92
C PRO A 130 -6.97 27.97 -31.10
N ILE A 131 -6.57 29.25 -31.09
CA ILE A 131 -5.15 29.64 -31.19
C ILE A 131 -4.37 29.35 -29.90
N GLN A 132 -5.01 29.48 -28.73
CA GLN A 132 -4.41 29.14 -27.45
C GLN A 132 -4.22 27.63 -27.32
N CYS A 133 -5.20 26.82 -27.74
CA CYS A 133 -5.07 25.36 -27.81
C CYS A 133 -3.87 24.94 -28.66
N ARG A 134 -3.75 25.50 -29.86
CA ARG A 134 -2.65 25.16 -30.79
C ARG A 134 -1.29 25.57 -30.25
N LYS A 135 -1.16 26.75 -29.62
CA LYS A 135 0.08 27.20 -28.99
C LYS A 135 0.50 26.28 -27.85
N LEU A 136 -0.44 25.91 -26.98
CA LEU A 136 -0.20 25.05 -25.84
C LEU A 136 0.23 23.64 -26.29
N LEU A 137 -0.51 23.03 -27.21
CA LEU A 137 -0.19 21.70 -27.75
C LEU A 137 1.10 21.66 -28.57
N ALA A 138 1.44 22.74 -29.28
CA ALA A 138 2.71 22.83 -29.99
C ALA A 138 3.90 22.91 -29.04
N ALA A 139 3.78 23.65 -27.94
CA ALA A 139 4.81 23.74 -26.91
C ALA A 139 5.02 22.39 -26.21
N PHE A 140 3.94 21.69 -25.83
CA PHE A 140 4.02 20.35 -25.23
C PHE A 140 4.73 19.34 -26.13
N LYS A 141 4.56 19.44 -27.46
CA LYS A 141 5.18 18.53 -28.43
C LYS A 141 6.62 18.91 -28.81
N ASN A 142 7.05 20.14 -28.58
CA ASN A 142 8.38 20.63 -28.99
C ASN A 142 9.44 20.55 -27.87
N GLU A 143 9.04 20.57 -26.59
CA GLU A 143 10.01 20.43 -25.49
C GLU A 143 10.65 19.03 -25.38
N GLY A 144 10.07 18.01 -26.03
CA GLY A 144 10.65 16.67 -26.15
C GLY A 144 11.75 16.52 -27.22
N LYS A 145 12.11 17.58 -27.95
CA LYS A 145 13.10 17.53 -29.06
C LYS A 145 14.35 18.36 -28.77
N SER A 146 15.03 18.05 -27.68
CA SER A 146 16.46 18.38 -27.51
C SER A 146 17.27 17.12 -27.22
N THR A 147 17.21 16.14 -28.13
CA THR A 147 18.26 15.11 -28.26
C THR A 147 18.32 14.64 -29.72
N ARG A 148 19.55 14.56 -30.24
CA ARG A 148 19.92 14.36 -31.65
C ARG A 148 19.30 13.10 -32.29
N GLN A 149 19.03 13.26 -33.59
CA GLN A 149 18.52 12.29 -34.56
C GLN A 149 19.25 10.94 -34.60
N VAL A 150 18.49 9.86 -34.80
CA VAL A 150 18.86 8.77 -35.71
C VAL A 150 17.68 8.51 -36.66
N LYS A 151 17.93 8.69 -37.96
CA LYS A 151 17.00 8.43 -39.07
C LYS A 151 16.99 6.93 -39.39
N PHE A 152 15.83 6.40 -39.79
CA PHE A 152 15.74 5.44 -40.89
C PHE A 152 14.49 5.69 -41.74
N ARG A 153 14.71 5.83 -43.06
CA ARG A 153 13.73 5.82 -44.18
C ARG A 153 13.13 4.40 -44.31
N GLY A 154 11.97 4.09 -44.89
CA GLY A 154 10.92 4.81 -45.61
C GLY A 154 10.14 3.82 -46.52
N CYS A 155 8.81 3.77 -46.39
CA CYS A 155 7.73 3.47 -47.38
C CYS A 155 7.70 2.12 -48.17
N PRO A 156 6.60 1.77 -48.89
CA PRO A 156 5.15 1.85 -48.57
C PRO A 156 4.31 0.60 -49.01
N PHE A 157 3.05 0.54 -48.53
CA PHE A 157 1.84 -0.12 -49.08
C PHE A 157 1.91 -1.41 -49.92
N SER A 158 1.16 -2.46 -49.51
CA SER A 158 -0.01 -2.98 -50.28
C SER A 158 -0.80 -4.06 -49.52
N LEU A 159 -2.08 -4.11 -49.87
CA LEU A 159 -3.21 -4.89 -49.36
C LEU A 159 -3.13 -6.40 -49.68
N PHE A 160 -3.61 -7.27 -48.78
CA PHE A 160 -4.33 -8.53 -49.07
C PHE A 160 -5.22 -8.86 -47.85
N ILE A 161 -6.53 -8.63 -47.94
CA ILE A 161 -7.64 -9.59 -48.16
C ILE A 161 -7.87 -10.58 -47.01
N SER A 162 -9.13 -10.53 -46.55
CA SER A 162 -9.89 -11.28 -45.56
C SER A 162 -9.64 -12.79 -45.44
N GLU A 163 -9.88 -13.33 -44.24
CA GLU A 163 -10.85 -14.41 -43.98
C GLU A 163 -11.15 -14.53 -42.45
N PRO A 164 -12.26 -15.16 -42.04
CA PRO A 164 -13.07 -14.74 -40.91
C PRO A 164 -12.67 -15.38 -39.58
N PHE A 165 -12.79 -14.58 -38.51
CA PHE A 165 -12.69 -15.04 -37.13
C PHE A 165 -13.78 -16.08 -36.83
N GLY A 166 -13.35 -17.32 -36.66
CA GLY A 166 -14.16 -18.39 -36.11
C GLY A 166 -14.54 -18.12 -34.65
N ASN A 167 -15.85 -18.19 -34.41
CA ASN A 167 -16.57 -18.39 -33.15
C ASN A 167 -15.72 -18.66 -31.89
N PHE A 168 -15.81 -17.75 -30.91
CA PHE A 168 -15.69 -18.11 -29.50
C PHE A 168 -17.05 -17.95 -28.82
N ALA A 169 -17.81 -19.04 -28.78
CA ALA A 169 -18.89 -19.22 -27.83
C ALA A 169 -18.30 -19.44 -26.42
N PRO A 170 -18.97 -18.97 -25.34
CA PRO A 170 -18.47 -19.11 -23.98
C PRO A 170 -18.72 -20.53 -23.48
N HIS A 171 -17.70 -21.40 -23.51
CA HIS A 171 -17.81 -22.70 -22.86
C HIS A 171 -17.77 -22.54 -21.33
N LEU A 172 -18.83 -23.00 -20.66
CA LEU A 172 -18.83 -23.42 -19.26
C LEU A 172 -17.87 -24.62 -19.10
N GLY A 173 -16.57 -24.35 -19.14
CA GLY A 173 -15.49 -25.32 -18.93
C GLY A 173 -14.68 -24.96 -17.68
N ARG A 174 -14.00 -25.97 -17.10
CA ARG A 174 -13.06 -25.73 -15.99
C ARG A 174 -12.06 -24.63 -16.37
N PRO A 175 -11.65 -23.76 -15.44
CA PRO A 175 -10.71 -22.70 -15.75
C PRO A 175 -9.40 -23.27 -16.32
N TRP A 176 -8.90 -22.72 -17.44
CA TRP A 176 -7.74 -23.24 -18.18
C TRP A 176 -6.50 -23.52 -17.31
N HIS A 177 -6.30 -22.72 -16.26
CA HIS A 177 -5.15 -22.81 -15.37
C HIS A 177 -5.19 -24.02 -14.42
N VAL A 178 -6.34 -24.70 -14.31
CA VAL A 178 -6.50 -25.93 -13.53
C VAL A 178 -5.86 -27.12 -14.25
N ASP A 179 -6.00 -27.17 -15.57
CA ASP A 179 -5.48 -28.26 -16.41
C ASP A 179 -4.16 -27.89 -17.11
N PHE A 180 -3.57 -26.75 -16.74
CA PHE A 180 -2.30 -26.27 -17.30
C PHE A 180 -1.17 -27.28 -17.02
N ARG A 181 -0.55 -27.76 -18.10
CA ARG A 181 0.61 -28.65 -18.05
C ARG A 181 1.82 -27.91 -18.60
N VAL A 182 2.89 -27.85 -17.80
CA VAL A 182 4.17 -27.31 -18.27
C VAL A 182 4.74 -28.28 -19.30
N ASN A 183 5.08 -27.77 -20.48
CA ASN A 183 5.82 -28.55 -21.45
C ASN A 183 7.29 -28.68 -21.01
N TRP A 184 7.58 -29.75 -20.27
CA TRP A 184 8.92 -30.07 -19.76
C TRP A 184 9.88 -30.55 -20.86
N GLU A 185 9.37 -31.09 -21.97
CA GLU A 185 10.16 -31.63 -23.07
C GLU A 185 10.94 -30.54 -23.82
N ARG A 186 10.38 -29.33 -23.87
CA ARG A 186 11.03 -28.14 -24.46
C ARG A 186 12.17 -27.56 -23.62
N MET A 187 12.47 -28.15 -22.45
CA MET A 187 13.49 -27.64 -21.54
C MET A 187 14.88 -28.25 -21.82
N PRO A 188 15.98 -27.54 -21.48
CA PRO A 188 17.34 -28.06 -21.66
C PRO A 188 17.59 -29.41 -20.98
N SER A 189 18.47 -30.24 -21.55
CA SER A 189 18.79 -31.58 -21.05
C SER A 189 19.36 -31.58 -19.62
N SER A 190 20.06 -30.50 -19.22
CA SER A 190 20.52 -30.28 -17.85
C SER A 190 19.36 -30.27 -16.85
N LEU A 191 18.22 -29.68 -17.26
CA LEU A 191 17.03 -29.61 -16.45
C LEU A 191 16.31 -30.95 -16.38
N GLN A 192 16.13 -31.63 -17.51
CA GLN A 192 15.46 -32.93 -17.54
C GLN A 192 16.15 -33.91 -16.59
N LYS A 193 17.50 -33.92 -16.56
CA LYS A 193 18.28 -34.68 -15.58
C LYS A 193 17.98 -34.28 -14.14
N CYS A 194 17.85 -32.99 -13.84
CA CYS A 194 17.50 -32.52 -12.49
C CYS A 194 16.08 -32.96 -12.07
N LEU A 195 15.11 -32.91 -12.98
CA LEU A 195 13.72 -33.33 -12.73
C LEU A 195 13.65 -34.84 -12.46
N VAL A 196 14.32 -35.65 -13.27
CA VAL A 196 14.45 -37.11 -13.08
C VAL A 196 15.10 -37.42 -11.74
N ASN A 197 16.19 -36.72 -11.41
CA ASN A 197 16.92 -36.92 -10.16
C ASN A 197 16.23 -36.28 -8.94
N GLN A 198 15.07 -35.63 -9.12
CA GLN A 198 14.34 -34.90 -8.07
C GLN A 198 15.25 -33.94 -7.29
N ALA A 199 16.18 -33.30 -8.00
CA ALA A 199 17.20 -32.45 -7.44
C ALA A 199 16.88 -30.96 -7.68
N ARG A 200 17.30 -30.11 -6.75
CA ARG A 200 17.07 -28.66 -6.85
C ARG A 200 17.84 -28.10 -8.06
N PRO A 201 17.16 -27.46 -9.04
CA PRO A 201 17.82 -26.90 -10.21
C PRO A 201 18.82 -25.81 -9.84
N LEU A 202 19.90 -25.70 -10.61
CA LEU A 202 20.86 -24.62 -10.50
C LEU A 202 20.20 -23.27 -10.80
N PRO A 203 20.76 -22.14 -10.33
CA PRO A 203 20.16 -20.81 -10.53
C PRO A 203 19.86 -20.48 -12.00
N VAL A 204 20.73 -20.91 -12.91
CA VAL A 204 20.57 -20.71 -14.36
C VAL A 204 19.40 -21.53 -14.90
N ASP A 205 19.36 -22.84 -14.61
CA ASP A 205 18.26 -23.72 -15.01
C ASP A 205 16.92 -23.25 -14.43
N ARG A 206 16.92 -22.81 -13.16
CA ARG A 206 15.73 -22.27 -12.50
C ARG A 206 15.20 -21.01 -13.21
N LYS A 207 16.09 -20.14 -13.69
CA LYS A 207 15.69 -18.95 -14.46
C LYS A 207 15.07 -19.36 -15.80
N ASN A 208 15.65 -20.33 -16.48
CA ASN A 208 15.16 -20.84 -17.76
C ASN A 208 13.76 -21.46 -17.62
N ILE A 209 13.52 -22.22 -16.54
CA ILE A 209 12.19 -22.76 -16.21
C ILE A 209 11.17 -21.63 -16.03
N VAL A 210 11.51 -20.65 -15.20
CA VAL A 210 10.60 -19.52 -14.92
C VAL A 210 10.26 -18.79 -16.21
N GLN A 211 11.23 -18.62 -17.10
CA GLN A 211 10.99 -18.00 -18.40
C GLN A 211 10.06 -18.85 -19.28
N ALA A 212 10.35 -20.12 -19.48
CA ALA A 212 9.56 -21.00 -20.34
C ALA A 212 8.13 -21.23 -19.80
N VAL A 213 7.96 -21.37 -18.48
CA VAL A 213 6.64 -21.45 -17.85
C VAL A 213 5.87 -20.16 -18.05
N VAL A 214 6.50 -18.99 -17.88
CA VAL A 214 5.82 -17.71 -18.09
C VAL A 214 5.47 -17.49 -19.56
N ASP A 215 6.35 -17.85 -20.49
CA ASP A 215 6.08 -17.75 -21.92
C ASP A 215 4.84 -18.61 -22.28
N GLN A 216 4.75 -19.85 -21.78
CA GLN A 216 3.55 -20.72 -21.94
C GLN A 216 2.29 -20.16 -21.27
N ILE A 217 2.42 -19.55 -20.08
CA ILE A 217 1.28 -18.89 -19.40
C ILE A 217 0.76 -17.73 -20.24
N LEU A 218 1.65 -16.91 -20.80
CA LEU A 218 1.30 -15.72 -21.57
C LEU A 218 0.68 -16.03 -22.93
N GLU A 219 0.90 -17.25 -23.47
CA GLU A 219 0.16 -17.76 -24.64
C GLU A 219 -1.35 -17.95 -24.33
N GLN A 220 -1.70 -18.24 -23.08
CA GLN A 220 -3.09 -18.47 -22.65
C GLN A 220 -3.74 -17.21 -22.08
N ASP A 221 -3.00 -16.46 -21.25
CA ASP A 221 -3.47 -15.26 -20.58
C ASP A 221 -2.35 -14.20 -20.58
N PRO A 222 -2.50 -13.10 -21.33
CA PRO A 222 -1.51 -12.02 -21.38
C PRO A 222 -1.29 -11.32 -20.02
N ASN A 223 -2.21 -11.40 -19.06
CA ASN A 223 -2.04 -10.80 -17.74
C ASN A 223 -2.63 -11.68 -16.61
N PRO A 224 -1.98 -12.81 -16.30
CA PRO A 224 -2.51 -13.78 -15.34
C PRO A 224 -2.55 -13.21 -13.92
N SER A 225 -3.67 -13.46 -13.23
CA SER A 225 -3.82 -13.07 -11.84
C SER A 225 -2.81 -13.81 -10.94
N ARG A 226 -2.51 -13.26 -9.74
CA ARG A 226 -1.65 -13.97 -8.78
C ARG A 226 -2.24 -15.32 -8.36
N ALA A 227 -3.57 -15.42 -8.26
CA ALA A 227 -4.26 -16.66 -7.93
C ALA A 227 -4.10 -17.71 -9.06
N THR A 228 -4.26 -17.29 -10.31
CA THR A 228 -4.02 -18.13 -11.50
C THR A 228 -2.60 -18.69 -11.51
N CYS A 229 -1.60 -17.82 -11.35
CA CYS A 229 -0.19 -18.26 -11.27
C CYS A 229 0.05 -19.19 -10.07
N HIS A 230 -0.62 -18.97 -8.94
CA HIS A 230 -0.47 -19.80 -7.74
C HIS A 230 -0.99 -21.22 -7.96
N THR A 231 -2.14 -21.39 -8.63
CA THR A 231 -2.67 -22.71 -8.99
C THR A 231 -1.68 -23.50 -9.85
N ILE A 232 -1.10 -22.84 -10.87
CA ILE A 232 -0.08 -23.46 -11.75
C ILE A 232 1.16 -23.87 -10.96
N VAL A 233 1.68 -22.96 -10.10
CA VAL A 233 2.84 -23.25 -9.24
C VAL A 233 2.58 -24.40 -8.30
N ARG A 234 1.38 -24.48 -7.73
CA ARG A 234 0.98 -25.60 -6.87
C ARG A 234 0.98 -26.91 -7.65
N GLY A 235 0.53 -26.92 -8.90
CA GLY A 235 0.62 -28.07 -9.80
C GLY A 235 2.08 -28.53 -10.02
N ILE A 236 2.97 -27.59 -10.35
CA ILE A 236 4.40 -27.86 -10.55
C ILE A 236 5.05 -28.45 -9.28
N ILE A 237 4.73 -27.90 -8.11
CA ILE A 237 5.31 -28.36 -6.84
C ILE A 237 4.74 -29.71 -6.42
N ARG A 238 3.48 -30.00 -6.74
CA ARG A 238 2.90 -31.33 -6.51
C ARG A 238 3.62 -32.40 -7.34
N GLU A 239 4.05 -32.07 -8.54
CA GLU A 239 4.77 -32.98 -9.44
C GLU A 239 6.26 -33.09 -9.09
N PHE A 240 6.91 -31.99 -8.70
CA PHE A 240 8.35 -31.93 -8.39
C PHE A 240 8.66 -31.18 -7.09
N PRO A 241 8.23 -31.70 -5.92
CA PRO A 241 8.33 -30.99 -4.65
C PRO A 241 9.78 -30.71 -4.25
N LYS A 242 10.69 -31.67 -4.42
CA LYS A 242 12.11 -31.52 -4.07
C LYS A 242 12.85 -30.50 -4.95
N CYS A 243 12.38 -30.32 -6.18
CA CYS A 243 12.98 -29.38 -7.13
C CYS A 243 12.58 -27.92 -6.84
N PHE A 244 11.29 -27.70 -6.53
CA PHE A 244 10.70 -26.36 -6.57
C PHE A 244 10.15 -25.84 -5.26
N ALA A 245 9.77 -26.71 -4.32
CA ALA A 245 9.18 -26.28 -3.06
C ALA A 245 10.19 -25.47 -2.22
N ASP A 246 9.67 -24.53 -1.46
CA ASP A 246 10.42 -23.86 -0.41
C ASP A 246 10.65 -24.81 0.76
N ILE A 247 11.81 -25.48 0.79
CA ILE A 247 12.20 -26.41 1.85
C ILE A 247 13.06 -25.70 2.90
N GLY A 248 12.77 -25.96 4.19
CA GLY A 248 13.51 -25.49 5.36
C GLY A 248 14.82 -26.25 5.57
N LYS A 249 15.61 -25.82 6.57
CA LYS A 249 16.88 -26.49 6.89
C LYS A 249 16.69 -27.93 7.40
N THR A 250 15.53 -28.21 7.99
CA THR A 250 15.14 -29.50 8.56
C THR A 250 14.49 -30.43 7.54
N GLY A 251 14.32 -30.00 6.29
CA GLY A 251 13.64 -30.77 5.24
C GLY A 251 12.14 -30.50 5.12
N ASP A 252 11.55 -29.74 6.03
CA ASP A 252 10.11 -29.43 6.01
C ASP A 252 9.74 -28.41 4.93
N ILE A 253 8.57 -28.57 4.31
CA ILE A 253 8.01 -27.58 3.37
C ILE A 253 7.57 -26.33 4.15
N ILE A 254 8.04 -25.16 3.72
CA ILE A 254 7.71 -23.86 4.31
C ILE A 254 6.39 -23.37 3.73
N GLY A 255 5.36 -23.27 4.57
CA GLY A 255 4.03 -22.85 4.14
C GLY A 255 3.42 -23.88 3.18
N ASP A 256 2.97 -23.43 2.01
CA ASP A 256 2.53 -24.31 0.92
C ASP A 256 3.66 -24.63 -0.08
N GLY A 257 4.90 -24.23 0.22
CA GLY A 257 6.07 -24.42 -0.64
C GLY A 257 6.13 -23.52 -1.87
N CYS A 258 5.08 -22.74 -2.17
CA CYS A 258 4.89 -22.10 -3.47
C CYS A 258 5.54 -20.72 -3.61
N GLN A 259 5.92 -20.08 -2.50
CA GLN A 259 6.18 -18.64 -2.50
C GLN A 259 7.37 -18.23 -3.39
N SER A 260 8.54 -18.87 -3.28
CA SER A 260 9.70 -18.45 -4.09
C SER A 260 9.46 -18.59 -5.58
N LEU A 261 8.81 -19.68 -6.03
CA LEU A 261 8.53 -19.91 -7.45
C LEU A 261 7.41 -18.97 -7.94
N LEU A 262 6.33 -18.81 -7.17
CA LEU A 262 5.25 -17.87 -7.48
C LEU A 262 5.77 -16.44 -7.63
N GLN A 263 6.65 -16.00 -6.73
CA GLN A 263 7.24 -14.68 -6.82
C GLN A 263 8.08 -14.51 -8.10
N GLN A 264 8.89 -15.51 -8.44
CA GLN A 264 9.71 -15.49 -9.66
C GLN A 264 8.84 -15.40 -10.92
N ILE A 265 7.76 -16.20 -10.99
CA ILE A 265 6.81 -16.19 -12.10
C ILE A 265 6.09 -14.84 -12.20
N LYS A 266 5.50 -14.32 -11.10
CA LYS A 266 4.80 -13.02 -11.15
C LYS A 266 5.70 -11.87 -11.50
N THR A 267 6.92 -11.86 -10.95
CA THR A 267 7.93 -10.85 -11.31
C THR A 267 8.24 -10.91 -12.81
N ARG A 268 8.41 -12.10 -13.38
CA ARG A 268 8.70 -12.26 -14.82
C ARG A 268 7.52 -11.87 -15.72
N VAL A 269 6.28 -12.18 -15.31
CA VAL A 269 5.05 -11.70 -15.97
C VAL A 269 5.03 -10.17 -16.00
N GLU A 270 5.28 -9.51 -14.87
CA GLU A 270 5.35 -8.05 -14.77
C GLU A 270 6.44 -7.47 -15.68
N TYR A 271 7.62 -8.11 -15.73
CA TYR A 271 8.69 -7.71 -16.65
C TYR A 271 8.30 -7.82 -18.13
N LYS A 272 7.57 -8.87 -18.53
CA LYS A 272 7.07 -9.03 -19.91
C LYS A 272 5.98 -8.00 -20.24
N ASN A 273 5.16 -7.64 -19.26
CA ASN A 273 4.03 -6.72 -19.43
C ASN A 273 4.39 -5.24 -19.23
N ARG A 274 5.66 -4.90 -18.94
CA ARG A 274 6.12 -3.53 -18.63
C ARG A 274 5.77 -2.51 -19.71
N ASN A 275 5.71 -2.92 -20.98
CA ASN A 275 5.40 -2.05 -22.12
C ASN A 275 3.97 -2.20 -22.65
N ASN A 276 3.14 -3.04 -22.01
CA ASN A 276 1.76 -3.30 -22.43
C ASN A 276 0.79 -2.63 -21.45
N THR A 277 0.56 -1.32 -21.65
CA THR A 277 -0.36 -0.50 -20.85
C THR A 277 -1.80 -1.03 -20.88
N LEU A 278 -2.21 -1.71 -21.95
CA LEU A 278 -3.54 -2.34 -22.06
C LEU A 278 -3.64 -3.62 -21.23
N ALA A 279 -2.59 -4.45 -21.19
CA ALA A 279 -2.54 -5.62 -20.32
C ALA A 279 -2.46 -5.23 -18.83
N ARG A 280 -1.82 -4.10 -18.50
CA ARG A 280 -1.74 -3.58 -17.11
C ARG A 280 -3.07 -3.05 -16.59
N ARG A 281 -4.06 -2.75 -17.45
CA ARG A 281 -5.43 -2.45 -17.02
C ARG A 281 -6.03 -3.70 -16.40
N ARG A 282 -5.73 -3.89 -15.10
CA ARG A 282 -6.48 -4.74 -14.19
C ARG A 282 -7.94 -4.36 -14.44
N ARG A 283 -8.72 -5.24 -15.10
CA ARG A 283 -10.17 -5.02 -15.29
C ARG A 283 -10.69 -4.55 -13.94
N GLU A 284 -11.23 -3.33 -13.90
CA GLU A 284 -12.04 -2.92 -12.77
C GLU A 284 -13.04 -4.06 -12.56
N ARG A 285 -13.00 -4.66 -11.38
CA ARG A 285 -14.03 -5.62 -11.00
C ARG A 285 -15.31 -4.81 -11.02
N ARG A 286 -16.09 -4.94 -12.10
CA ARG A 286 -17.45 -4.42 -12.17
C ARG A 286 -18.12 -4.83 -10.87
N ALA A 287 -18.66 -3.85 -10.15
CA ALA A 287 -19.44 -4.08 -8.95
C ALA A 287 -20.49 -5.15 -9.30
N SER A 288 -20.39 -6.31 -8.67
CA SER A 288 -21.44 -7.32 -8.78
C SER A 288 -22.64 -6.76 -8.05
N SER A 289 -23.62 -6.29 -8.81
CA SER A 289 -24.97 -5.99 -8.36
C SER A 289 -25.62 -7.29 -7.91
N GLY A 290 -25.30 -7.70 -6.68
CA GLY A 290 -25.88 -8.82 -5.96
C GLY A 290 -26.45 -8.33 -4.64
N ALA A 291 -27.76 -8.49 -4.47
CA ALA A 291 -28.56 -8.01 -3.36
C ALA A 291 -28.04 -8.46 -1.98
N GLY A 292 -28.20 -7.57 -0.98
CA GLY A 292 -28.34 -7.93 0.44
C GLY A 292 -27.11 -7.79 1.34
N THR A 293 -25.90 -7.64 0.79
CA THR A 293 -24.68 -7.53 1.62
C THR A 293 -23.78 -6.44 1.06
N MET A 294 -23.26 -5.53 1.90
CA MET A 294 -22.28 -4.52 1.45
C MET A 294 -21.13 -5.24 0.74
N THR A 295 -21.05 -5.14 -0.58
CA THR A 295 -20.09 -5.92 -1.36
C THR A 295 -18.68 -5.42 -1.08
N ARG A 296 -17.70 -6.33 -1.14
CA ARG A 296 -16.30 -5.97 -0.89
C ARG A 296 -15.78 -5.09 -2.02
N GLY A 297 -15.44 -3.85 -1.70
CA GLY A 297 -14.86 -2.89 -2.65
C GLY A 297 -13.43 -3.26 -3.09
N PRO A 298 -12.88 -2.56 -4.11
CA PRO A 298 -11.47 -2.69 -4.47
C PRO A 298 -10.60 -2.34 -3.26
N VAL A 299 -9.53 -3.12 -3.07
CA VAL A 299 -8.56 -2.89 -2.00
C VAL A 299 -7.65 -1.73 -2.43
N ASP A 300 -7.59 -0.68 -1.62
CA ASP A 300 -6.67 0.44 -1.80
C ASP A 300 -5.22 0.06 -1.43
N GLN A 301 -4.30 1.03 -1.50
CA GLN A 301 -2.89 0.82 -1.18
C GLN A 301 -2.61 0.46 0.30
N TYR A 302 -3.56 0.72 1.21
CA TYR A 302 -3.47 0.41 2.64
C TYR A 302 -4.17 -0.88 3.03
N GLY A 303 -4.83 -1.55 2.08
CA GLY A 303 -5.63 -2.72 2.39
C GLY A 303 -7.08 -2.40 2.72
N CYS A 304 -7.51 -1.14 2.64
CA CYS A 304 -8.89 -0.75 2.89
C CYS A 304 -9.75 -1.11 1.68
N VAL A 305 -10.87 -1.77 1.95
CA VAL A 305 -11.91 -2.10 0.95
C VAL A 305 -13.07 -1.11 0.99
N ARG A 306 -13.17 -0.29 2.04
CA ARG A 306 -14.27 0.66 2.29
C ARG A 306 -13.76 1.97 2.93
N TRP A 307 -12.77 2.60 2.31
CA TRP A 307 -12.15 3.84 2.81
C TRP A 307 -13.11 5.03 2.84
N ALA A 308 -13.87 5.24 1.76
CA ALA A 308 -14.82 6.34 1.59
C ALA A 308 -16.13 5.81 0.95
N PRO A 309 -17.01 5.16 1.73
CA PRO A 309 -18.29 4.68 1.21
C PRO A 309 -19.18 5.85 0.78
N THR A 310 -19.85 5.71 -0.36
CA THR A 310 -20.82 6.68 -0.88
C THR A 310 -22.27 6.24 -0.65
N ASP A 311 -22.49 4.93 -0.66
CA ASP A 311 -23.84 4.37 -0.63
C ASP A 311 -24.33 4.23 0.82
N LEU A 312 -25.54 4.73 1.07
CA LEU A 312 -26.23 4.54 2.33
C LEU A 312 -26.58 3.05 2.54
N PRO A 313 -26.61 2.55 3.79
CA PRO A 313 -27.10 1.21 4.07
C PRO A 313 -28.55 1.04 3.59
N SER A 314 -28.90 -0.19 3.19
CA SER A 314 -30.23 -0.47 2.64
C SER A 314 -31.35 -0.10 3.63
N GLY A 315 -32.29 0.73 3.16
CA GLY A 315 -33.44 1.18 3.96
C GLY A 315 -33.13 2.35 4.89
N GLU A 316 -31.92 2.91 4.86
CA GLU A 316 -31.53 4.07 5.68
C GLU A 316 -31.48 5.36 4.84
N THR A 317 -31.75 6.48 5.49
CA THR A 317 -31.60 7.84 4.94
C THR A 317 -30.57 8.62 5.77
N GLU A 318 -30.10 9.75 5.28
CA GLU A 318 -29.21 10.63 6.08
C GLU A 318 -29.86 10.98 7.44
N THR A 319 -31.17 11.23 7.46
CA THR A 319 -31.91 11.52 8.70
C THR A 319 -31.93 10.34 9.68
N THR A 320 -32.14 9.10 9.21
CA THR A 320 -32.12 7.95 10.12
C THR A 320 -30.71 7.69 10.64
N LEU A 321 -29.67 7.95 9.84
CA LEU A 321 -28.29 7.84 10.31
C LEU A 321 -27.94 8.91 11.36
N ASP A 322 -28.41 10.15 11.20
CA ASP A 322 -28.23 11.21 12.19
C ASP A 322 -28.98 10.88 13.51
N GLU A 323 -30.19 10.32 13.42
CA GLU A 323 -30.91 9.82 14.59
C GLU A 323 -30.15 8.69 15.31
N MET A 324 -29.53 7.78 14.55
CA MET A 324 -28.66 6.74 15.12
C MET A 324 -27.41 7.34 15.77
N LYS A 325 -26.81 8.38 15.18
CA LYS A 325 -25.69 9.11 15.79
C LYS A 325 -26.11 9.76 17.11
N MET A 326 -27.25 10.45 17.16
CA MET A 326 -27.79 11.02 18.40
C MET A 326 -28.04 9.94 19.47
N ARG A 327 -28.56 8.78 19.06
CA ARG A 327 -28.75 7.64 19.96
C ARG A 327 -27.43 7.12 20.52
N LEU A 328 -26.38 7.05 19.71
CA LEU A 328 -25.04 6.66 20.16
C LEU A 328 -24.50 7.63 21.23
N HIS A 329 -24.65 8.94 21.04
CA HIS A 329 -24.26 9.92 22.08
C HIS A 329 -25.05 9.74 23.39
N ARG A 330 -26.36 9.50 23.30
CA ARG A 330 -27.19 9.24 24.47
C ARG A 330 -26.73 8.00 25.23
N MET A 331 -26.52 6.89 24.52
CA MET A 331 -26.04 5.64 25.10
C MET A 331 -24.68 5.81 25.79
N PHE A 332 -23.77 6.58 25.20
CA PHE A 332 -22.49 6.86 25.83
C PHE A 332 -22.64 7.75 27.08
N SER A 333 -23.58 8.68 27.08
CA SER A 333 -23.84 9.56 28.23
C SER A 333 -24.47 8.81 29.41
N GLU A 334 -25.33 7.83 29.13
CA GLU A 334 -26.03 7.01 30.13
C GLU A 334 -25.13 5.89 30.68
N ASP A 335 -24.43 5.17 29.79
CA ASP A 335 -23.76 3.90 30.12
C ASP A 335 -22.25 3.92 29.88
N GLY A 336 -21.69 5.01 29.36
CA GLY A 336 -20.28 5.09 28.98
C GLY A 336 -19.90 3.96 28.00
N PHE A 337 -18.74 3.33 28.26
CA PHE A 337 -18.24 2.22 27.45
C PHE A 337 -19.00 0.91 27.64
N ASP A 338 -19.80 0.75 28.71
CA ASP A 338 -20.59 -0.46 28.93
C ASP A 338 -21.73 -0.58 27.89
N GLY A 339 -22.12 0.54 27.27
CA GLY A 339 -23.03 0.57 26.13
C GLY A 339 -22.46 0.01 24.82
N ALA A 340 -21.17 -0.33 24.73
CA ALA A 340 -20.49 -0.63 23.47
C ALA A 340 -21.08 -1.83 22.69
N GLU A 341 -21.58 -2.85 23.40
CA GLU A 341 -22.23 -4.00 22.75
C GLU A 341 -23.53 -3.61 22.04
N ARG A 342 -24.35 -2.76 22.66
CA ARG A 342 -25.58 -2.23 22.04
C ARG A 342 -25.27 -1.19 20.97
N ALA A 343 -24.15 -0.47 21.11
CA ALA A 343 -23.73 0.57 20.18
C ALA A 343 -23.16 -0.01 18.87
N GLU A 344 -22.50 -1.18 18.91
CA GLU A 344 -21.81 -1.77 17.75
C GLU A 344 -22.69 -1.87 16.49
N PRO A 345 -23.94 -2.38 16.52
CA PRO A 345 -24.79 -2.42 15.32
C PRO A 345 -25.11 -1.03 14.75
N LEU A 346 -25.30 -0.03 15.63
CA LEU A 346 -25.54 1.36 15.22
C LEU A 346 -24.26 2.00 14.63
N MET A 347 -23.10 1.67 15.20
CA MET A 347 -21.79 2.05 14.66
C MET A 347 -21.57 1.44 13.26
N GLU A 348 -21.97 0.19 13.02
CA GLU A 348 -21.87 -0.41 11.68
C GLU A 348 -22.78 0.29 10.66
N LYS A 349 -24.03 0.61 11.03
CA LYS A 349 -24.96 1.35 10.17
C LYS A 349 -24.49 2.78 9.86
N THR A 350 -23.95 3.46 10.86
CA THR A 350 -23.46 4.85 10.74
C THR A 350 -22.01 4.93 10.23
N TYR A 351 -21.42 3.82 9.77
CA TYR A 351 -20.04 3.75 9.30
C TYR A 351 -19.72 4.81 8.23
N ILE A 352 -20.67 5.12 7.33
CA ILE A 352 -20.51 6.17 6.32
C ILE A 352 -20.29 7.56 6.94
N LEU A 353 -21.06 7.92 7.98
CA LEU A 353 -20.91 9.20 8.68
C LEU A 353 -19.56 9.26 9.42
N GLN A 354 -19.15 8.16 10.06
CA GLN A 354 -17.84 8.04 10.69
C GLN A 354 -16.71 8.27 9.68
N ARG A 355 -16.75 7.61 8.51
CA ARG A 355 -15.70 7.77 7.48
C ARG A 355 -15.70 9.16 6.88
N ARG A 356 -16.87 9.77 6.63
CA ARG A 356 -16.95 11.17 6.17
C ARG A 356 -16.30 12.12 7.16
N TYR A 357 -16.55 11.95 8.45
CA TYR A 357 -15.93 12.75 9.51
C TYR A 357 -14.41 12.52 9.62
N LEU A 358 -13.98 11.24 9.69
CA LEU A 358 -12.57 10.87 9.79
C LEU A 358 -11.73 11.29 8.57
N ASN A 359 -12.34 11.37 7.39
CA ASN A 359 -11.69 11.73 6.14
C ASN A 359 -11.72 13.25 5.85
N GLN A 360 -12.20 14.09 6.78
CA GLN A 360 -12.18 15.54 6.60
C GLN A 360 -10.74 16.04 6.37
N VAL A 361 -10.62 17.14 5.64
CA VAL A 361 -9.36 17.83 5.39
C VAL A 361 -9.53 19.29 5.85
N PRO A 362 -8.82 19.73 6.90
CA PRO A 362 -7.83 18.97 7.69
C PRO A 362 -8.47 17.84 8.53
N ALA A 363 -7.68 16.81 8.83
CA ALA A 363 -8.15 15.68 9.63
C ALA A 363 -8.50 16.11 11.06
N PRO A 364 -9.61 15.60 11.64
CA PRO A 364 -9.98 15.93 13.00
C PRO A 364 -8.95 15.35 14.00
N THR A 365 -8.67 16.10 15.06
CA THR A 365 -7.85 15.63 16.19
C THR A 365 -8.53 14.45 16.89
N ILE A 366 -7.76 13.57 17.54
CA ILE A 366 -8.30 12.41 18.27
C ILE A 366 -9.35 12.82 19.32
N ASP A 367 -9.15 13.92 20.05
CA ASP A 367 -10.12 14.40 21.04
C ASP A 367 -11.48 14.70 20.40
N ARG A 368 -11.47 15.41 19.26
CA ARG A 368 -12.67 15.68 18.46
C ARG A 368 -13.29 14.42 17.84
N VAL A 369 -12.50 13.40 17.54
CA VAL A 369 -13.02 12.11 17.07
C VAL A 369 -13.74 11.38 18.21
N ILE A 370 -13.17 11.40 19.41
CA ILE A 370 -13.78 10.75 20.59
C ILE A 370 -15.01 11.54 21.06
N GLU A 371 -15.03 12.87 20.95
CA GLU A 371 -16.22 13.67 21.22
C GLU A 371 -17.38 13.32 20.28
N GLU A 372 -17.12 13.28 18.97
CA GLU A 372 -18.15 13.07 17.94
C GLU A 372 -18.55 11.60 17.75
N TRP A 373 -17.64 10.66 18.03
CA TRP A 373 -17.84 9.22 17.87
C TRP A 373 -17.22 8.45 19.04
N PRO A 374 -17.75 8.59 20.27
CA PRO A 374 -17.08 8.13 21.49
C PRO A 374 -16.80 6.63 21.49
N PHE A 375 -17.71 5.83 20.94
CA PHE A 375 -17.54 4.38 20.85
C PHE A 375 -16.39 3.94 19.93
N LEU A 376 -15.84 4.79 19.04
CA LEU A 376 -14.62 4.44 18.27
C LEU A 376 -13.41 4.16 19.15
N SER A 377 -13.37 4.71 20.36
CA SER A 377 -12.31 4.42 21.34
C SER A 377 -12.54 3.13 22.12
N SER A 378 -13.72 2.50 22.00
CA SER A 378 -13.98 1.19 22.58
C SER A 378 -13.32 0.09 21.75
N ARG A 379 -12.70 -0.91 22.40
CA ARG A 379 -12.05 -2.03 21.70
C ARG A 379 -12.99 -2.74 20.72
N ARG A 380 -14.25 -2.95 21.13
CA ARG A 380 -15.25 -3.67 20.33
C ARG A 380 -15.59 -2.93 19.05
N CYS A 381 -16.05 -1.69 19.15
CA CYS A 381 -16.43 -0.91 17.97
C CYS A 381 -15.21 -0.54 17.11
N LEU A 382 -14.03 -0.34 17.70
CA LEU A 382 -12.79 -0.14 16.93
C LEU A 382 -12.47 -1.35 16.06
N TYR A 383 -12.58 -2.57 16.60
CA TYR A 383 -12.35 -3.80 15.84
C TYR A 383 -13.42 -4.03 14.77
N SER A 384 -14.69 -3.73 15.05
CA SER A 384 -15.74 -3.78 14.04
C SER A 384 -15.49 -2.75 12.92
N HIS A 385 -15.16 -1.50 13.27
CA HIS A 385 -14.81 -0.46 12.29
C HIS A 385 -13.62 -0.88 11.43
N PHE A 386 -12.55 -1.40 12.03
CA PHE A 386 -11.39 -1.92 11.29
C PHE A 386 -11.76 -3.08 10.36
N LYS A 387 -12.62 -3.99 10.81
CA LYS A 387 -13.12 -5.10 9.99
C LYS A 387 -13.94 -4.60 8.82
N LEU A 388 -14.80 -3.60 8.98
CA LEU A 388 -15.52 -2.98 7.86
C LEU A 388 -14.57 -2.28 6.89
N LEU A 389 -13.58 -1.57 7.41
CA LEU A 389 -12.60 -0.84 6.63
C LEU A 389 -11.74 -1.75 5.76
N THR A 390 -11.28 -2.89 6.29
CA THR A 390 -10.23 -3.73 5.69
C THR A 390 -10.70 -5.13 5.27
N ASP A 391 -11.90 -5.55 5.68
CA ASP A 391 -12.39 -6.94 5.59
C ASP A 391 -11.51 -7.94 6.34
N VAL A 392 -10.77 -7.47 7.35
CA VAL A 392 -9.87 -8.28 8.19
C VAL A 392 -10.33 -8.27 9.64
N SER A 393 -10.68 -9.45 10.16
CA SER A 393 -10.86 -9.63 11.61
C SER A 393 -9.50 -9.64 12.30
N ILE A 394 -9.12 -8.53 12.92
CA ILE A 394 -7.80 -8.38 13.56
C ILE A 394 -7.58 -9.40 14.68
N ILE A 395 -8.59 -9.63 15.53
CA ILE A 395 -8.52 -10.62 16.62
C ILE A 395 -8.25 -12.02 16.05
N SER A 396 -9.05 -12.44 15.06
CA SER A 396 -8.92 -13.78 14.49
C SER A 396 -7.58 -13.96 13.78
N LYS A 397 -7.17 -12.96 12.98
CA LYS A 397 -5.91 -13.04 12.23
C LYS A 397 -4.67 -12.94 13.09
N LEU A 398 -4.70 -12.12 14.14
CA LEU A 398 -3.61 -12.03 15.10
C LEU A 398 -3.47 -13.35 15.86
N ARG A 399 -4.56 -13.93 16.35
CA ARG A 399 -4.55 -15.24 17.03
C ARG A 399 -4.04 -16.35 16.11
N GLU A 400 -4.52 -16.42 14.87
CA GLU A 400 -4.04 -17.37 13.85
C GLU A 400 -2.53 -17.21 13.59
N ALA A 401 -2.06 -15.96 13.49
CA ALA A 401 -0.66 -15.64 13.24
C ALA A 401 0.24 -15.98 14.45
N ILE A 402 -0.17 -15.66 15.68
CA ILE A 402 0.57 -16.01 16.89
C ILE A 402 0.66 -17.54 17.03
N HIS A 403 -0.45 -18.25 16.78
CA HIS A 403 -0.46 -19.70 16.85
C HIS A 403 0.49 -20.34 15.82
N SER A 404 0.37 -19.96 14.54
CA SER A 404 1.14 -20.55 13.44
C SER A 404 2.55 -19.98 13.33
N LYS A 405 2.65 -18.68 13.04
CA LYS A 405 3.91 -17.97 12.81
C LYS A 405 4.68 -17.77 14.11
N GLY A 406 3.99 -17.52 15.23
CA GLY A 406 4.65 -17.41 16.54
C GLY A 406 5.39 -18.69 16.91
N SER A 407 4.76 -19.86 16.76
CA SER A 407 5.43 -21.16 16.97
C SER A 407 6.64 -21.34 16.03
N THR A 408 6.54 -20.84 14.79
CA THR A 408 7.67 -20.85 13.84
C THR A 408 8.82 -19.96 14.31
N ILE A 409 8.51 -18.78 14.87
CA ILE A 409 9.50 -17.84 15.42
C ILE A 409 10.19 -18.44 16.64
N VAL A 410 9.43 -19.03 17.57
CA VAL A 410 9.98 -19.71 18.76
C VAL A 410 10.94 -20.83 18.33
N LYS A 411 10.52 -21.73 17.43
CA LYS A 411 11.37 -22.81 16.90
C LYS A 411 12.64 -22.28 16.22
N PHE A 412 12.52 -21.18 15.47
CA PHE A 412 13.67 -20.54 14.85
C PHE A 412 14.65 -19.99 15.89
N CYS A 413 14.15 -19.35 16.95
CA CYS A 413 14.95 -18.76 18.02
C CYS A 413 15.59 -19.81 18.93
N GLN A 414 14.96 -20.97 19.13
CA GLN A 414 15.58 -22.11 19.82
C GLN A 414 16.90 -22.55 19.14
N GLY A 415 16.94 -22.53 17.80
CA GLY A 415 18.18 -22.76 17.03
C GLY A 415 19.21 -21.62 17.12
N LEU A 416 18.91 -20.55 17.88
CA LEU A 416 19.74 -19.38 18.12
C LEU A 416 20.06 -19.20 19.62
N SER A 417 19.86 -20.23 20.45
CA SER A 417 20.12 -20.22 21.90
C SER A 417 21.54 -19.82 22.31
N ARG A 418 22.50 -19.82 21.37
CA ARG A 418 23.85 -19.27 21.59
C ARG A 418 23.87 -17.76 21.87
N TYR A 419 22.80 -17.02 21.58
CA TYR A 419 22.72 -15.59 21.87
C TYR A 419 22.05 -15.39 23.24
N PRO A 420 22.75 -14.79 24.23
CA PRO A 420 22.30 -14.75 25.62
C PRO A 420 20.87 -14.22 25.83
N GLY A 421 20.54 -13.06 25.25
CA GLY A 421 19.18 -12.51 25.41
C GLY A 421 18.09 -13.37 24.79
N ILE A 422 18.38 -14.12 23.72
CA ILE A 422 17.41 -15.06 23.15
C ILE A 422 17.26 -16.28 24.08
N ALA A 423 18.36 -16.77 24.65
CA ALA A 423 18.33 -17.87 25.60
C ALA A 423 17.53 -17.54 26.87
N GLU A 424 17.70 -16.32 27.39
CA GLU A 424 16.98 -15.81 28.56
C GLU A 424 15.46 -15.77 28.33
N VAL A 425 15.02 -15.15 27.22
CA VAL A 425 13.60 -15.11 26.85
C VAL A 425 13.02 -16.52 26.69
N LEU A 426 13.77 -17.45 26.10
CA LEU A 426 13.32 -18.83 25.93
C LEU A 426 13.29 -19.60 27.25
N ALA A 427 14.20 -19.32 28.19
CA ALA A 427 14.24 -19.98 29.50
C ALA A 427 13.04 -19.57 30.37
N ASN A 428 12.56 -18.33 30.20
CA ASN A 428 11.39 -17.82 30.91
C ASN A 428 10.05 -18.16 30.22
N TYR A 429 10.07 -18.81 29.06
CA TYR A 429 8.86 -19.16 28.32
C TYR A 429 8.40 -20.59 28.61
N ASP A 430 7.29 -20.69 29.33
CA ASP A 430 6.54 -21.93 29.53
C ASP A 430 5.38 -22.01 28.54
N VAL A 431 5.23 -23.13 27.83
CA VAL A 431 4.21 -23.30 26.78
C VAL A 431 2.78 -23.33 27.34
N GLU A 432 2.60 -23.81 28.57
CA GLU A 432 1.30 -23.98 29.21
C GLU A 432 0.88 -22.73 29.99
N VAL A 433 1.85 -22.01 30.58
CA VAL A 433 1.58 -20.89 31.48
C VAL A 433 1.81 -19.52 30.82
N SER A 434 2.76 -19.40 29.91
CA SER A 434 3.18 -18.09 29.38
C SER A 434 2.35 -17.63 28.18
N ASP A 435 2.17 -16.31 28.06
CA ASP A 435 1.57 -15.72 26.87
C ASP A 435 2.53 -15.83 25.66
N LYS A 436 2.17 -16.67 24.70
CA LYS A 436 2.94 -16.88 23.46
C LYS A 436 3.14 -15.61 22.65
N ALA A 437 2.17 -14.69 22.64
CA ALA A 437 2.29 -13.42 21.94
C ALA A 437 3.40 -12.58 22.57
N MET A 438 3.45 -12.52 23.91
CA MET A 438 4.46 -11.77 24.65
C MET A 438 5.86 -12.34 24.42
N CYS A 439 6.02 -13.67 24.51
CA CYS A 439 7.27 -14.34 24.19
C CYS A 439 7.72 -14.04 22.75
N VAL A 440 6.81 -14.13 21.77
CA VAL A 440 7.14 -13.81 20.37
C VAL A 440 7.59 -12.36 20.21
N LEU A 441 6.95 -11.41 20.90
CA LEU A 441 7.34 -10.00 20.87
C LEU A 441 8.73 -9.79 21.49
N GLN A 442 9.01 -10.38 22.65
CA GLN A 442 10.33 -10.34 23.29
C GLN A 442 11.42 -10.96 22.42
N LEU A 443 11.14 -12.11 21.78
CA LEU A 443 12.06 -12.77 20.85
C LEU A 443 12.35 -11.91 19.62
N LEU A 444 11.32 -11.32 19.00
CA LEU A 444 11.49 -10.45 17.83
C LEU A 444 12.32 -9.22 18.20
N ARG A 445 11.95 -8.55 19.30
CA ARG A 445 12.69 -7.41 19.83
C ARG A 445 14.16 -7.76 20.05
N THR A 446 14.43 -8.85 20.77
CA THR A 446 15.80 -9.29 21.08
C THR A 446 16.58 -9.66 19.83
N TYR A 447 15.96 -10.39 18.90
CA TYR A 447 16.59 -10.79 17.64
C TYR A 447 16.98 -9.58 16.77
N PHE A 448 16.12 -8.57 16.72
CA PHE A 448 16.38 -7.33 15.98
C PHE A 448 17.18 -6.30 16.77
N LYS A 449 17.49 -6.57 18.05
CA LYS A 449 18.18 -5.65 18.98
C LYS A 449 17.43 -4.32 19.13
N GLU A 450 16.10 -4.37 19.13
CA GLU A 450 15.26 -3.20 19.37
C GLU A 450 15.22 -2.88 20.88
N PRO A 451 15.24 -1.60 21.28
CA PRO A 451 15.19 -1.22 22.70
C PRO A 451 13.81 -1.57 23.31
N GLN A 452 13.71 -1.67 24.64
CA GLN A 452 12.46 -2.06 25.34
C GLN A 452 11.31 -1.14 24.92
N ASP A 453 11.60 0.15 25.01
CA ASP A 453 10.72 1.27 24.69
C ASP A 453 10.43 1.45 23.19
N ALA A 454 10.97 0.60 22.31
CA ALA A 454 10.52 0.52 20.91
C ALA A 454 9.22 -0.28 20.76
N ILE A 455 9.08 -1.31 21.58
CA ILE A 455 7.91 -2.18 21.76
C ILE A 455 6.84 -1.58 22.67
N VAL A 456 7.31 -1.46 23.90
CA VAL A 456 6.53 -1.52 25.10
C VAL A 456 6.96 -0.38 25.99
N LEU A 457 6.00 0.41 26.45
CA LEU A 457 6.20 1.38 27.51
C LEU A 457 5.71 0.75 28.80
N GLU A 458 6.59 0.68 29.79
CA GLU A 458 6.30 0.19 31.13
C GLU A 458 6.22 1.40 32.06
N PRO A 459 5.06 2.06 32.16
CA PRO A 459 4.88 3.09 33.16
C PRO A 459 4.83 2.46 34.56
N GLU A 460 5.01 3.29 35.58
CA GLU A 460 4.80 2.89 36.98
C GLU A 460 3.45 2.15 37.13
N PRO A 461 3.38 1.05 37.89
CA PRO A 461 2.16 0.24 38.00
C PRO A 461 0.91 1.01 38.43
N SER A 462 1.10 2.14 39.13
CA SER A 462 0.02 3.04 39.57
C SER A 462 -0.27 4.20 38.61
N ALA A 463 0.46 4.32 37.49
CA ALA A 463 0.32 5.43 36.56
C ALA A 463 -1.02 5.37 35.83
N THR A 464 -1.79 6.45 35.89
CA THR A 464 -3.02 6.61 35.11
C THR A 464 -2.72 6.94 33.65
N ALA A 465 -3.70 6.80 32.76
CA ALA A 465 -3.57 7.24 31.37
C ALA A 465 -3.16 8.72 31.25
N ALA A 466 -3.65 9.57 32.16
CA ALA A 466 -3.28 10.98 32.23
C ALA A 466 -1.82 11.18 32.66
N ASP A 467 -1.31 10.35 33.58
CA ASP A 467 0.09 10.40 34.01
C ASP A 467 1.03 9.99 32.87
N VAL A 468 0.65 8.96 32.11
CA VAL A 468 1.39 8.50 30.93
C VAL A 468 1.34 9.53 29.79
N GLN A 469 0.21 10.22 29.60
CA GLN A 469 0.10 11.32 28.63
C GLN A 469 0.92 12.56 29.03
N ARG A 470 1.05 12.84 30.33
CA ARG A 470 1.89 13.94 30.84
C ARG A 470 3.39 13.66 30.75
N MET A 471 3.80 12.39 30.55
CA MET A 471 5.18 12.11 30.19
C MET A 471 5.46 12.79 28.85
N THR A 472 6.24 13.88 28.89
CA THR A 472 6.51 14.84 27.81
C THR A 472 7.01 14.25 26.48
N ARG A 473 7.15 12.93 26.36
CA ARG A 473 7.68 12.23 25.18
C ARG A 473 6.99 10.88 24.95
N LEU A 474 5.66 10.84 24.88
CA LEU A 474 5.03 9.72 24.18
C LEU A 474 5.57 9.70 22.74
N PRO A 475 6.18 8.60 22.29
CA PRO A 475 6.74 8.54 20.95
C PRO A 475 5.62 8.67 19.93
N SER A 476 5.90 9.32 18.80
CA SER A 476 4.91 9.44 17.72
C SER A 476 4.41 8.08 17.28
N THR A 477 5.26 7.05 17.28
CA THR A 477 4.94 5.69 16.84
C THR A 477 4.13 4.89 17.87
N PRO A 478 3.11 4.10 17.47
CA PRO A 478 2.32 3.28 18.39
C PRO A 478 3.19 2.35 19.23
N ARG A 479 2.94 2.31 20.55
CA ARG A 479 3.57 1.42 21.53
C ARG A 479 2.50 0.67 22.32
N LEU A 480 2.88 -0.48 22.87
CA LEU A 480 2.07 -1.16 23.88
C LEU A 480 2.37 -0.57 25.24
N ILE A 481 1.37 -0.08 25.96
CA ILE A 481 1.54 0.35 27.36
C ILE A 481 1.18 -0.83 28.24
N VAL A 482 2.12 -1.29 29.05
CA VAL A 482 1.91 -2.44 29.96
C VAL A 482 2.21 -1.99 31.39
N GLN A 483 1.20 -2.06 32.25
CA GLN A 483 1.36 -1.80 33.67
C GLN A 483 1.83 -3.08 34.37
N GLY A 484 2.99 -3.02 35.04
CA GLY A 484 3.61 -4.17 35.72
C GLY A 484 4.83 -4.74 34.98
N ASN A 485 5.50 -5.71 35.61
CA ASN A 485 6.70 -6.35 35.05
C ASN A 485 6.32 -7.33 33.92
N VAL A 486 7.10 -7.29 32.83
CA VAL A 486 6.90 -8.05 31.58
C VAL A 486 7.98 -9.11 31.37
#